data_AF-A0A6A8APE4-F1
#
_entry.id   AF-A0A6A8APE4-F1
#
_cell.length_a   1.000
_cell.length_b   1.000
_cell.length_c   1.000
_cell.angle_alpha   90.00
_cell.angle_beta   90.00
_cell.angle_gamma   90.00
#
_symmetry.space_group_name_H-M   'P 1'
#
loop_
_entity.id
_entity.type
_entity.pdbx_description
1 polymer ?
#
loop_
_entity_poly.entity_id
_entity_poly.type
_entity_poly.pdbx_seq_one_letter_code
_entity_poly.pdbx_strand_id
1 'polypeptide(L)'
;MKRIGFIGLGLMGAGMSKNLLKAGYPVTVWNRTASKMEPLVEAGAKAAGSPREVAENSDVVIGIVTDSPDVEQVLLGPDGVIHGAREGMICIDMSTISPITTREVSAKLAEKGVKMLDAPVSGGVIGANNGTLSIMVGGDEGVFDECLPIFEAMGKTITLVGGIGDGQVTKAVNQILVGTTMLGVAEALVFAKKAGVDVEKCHAAVSGGAAGSWQLTNNGGRVLRGDMEPGFKIKDYLK
;
A
#
# COMPACT_ATOMS: atom_id res chain seq x y z
N MET A 1 18.11 -9.55 12.93
CA MET A 1 16.83 -9.07 12.36
C MET A 1 17.03 -7.62 11.94
N LYS A 2 16.54 -7.21 10.75
CA LYS A 2 16.71 -5.84 10.23
C LYS A 2 15.90 -4.85 11.08
N ARG A 3 16.38 -3.62 11.27
CA ARG A 3 15.61 -2.51 11.85
C ARG A 3 14.77 -1.87 10.77
N ILE A 4 13.47 -1.72 11.00
CA ILE A 4 12.52 -1.24 10.00
C ILE A 4 12.05 0.17 10.34
N GLY A 5 12.20 1.09 9.41
CA GLY A 5 11.59 2.40 9.42
C GLY A 5 10.24 2.34 8.73
N PHE A 6 9.22 3.01 9.26
CA PHE A 6 7.89 3.04 8.63
C PHE A 6 7.34 4.47 8.60
N ILE A 7 7.12 4.99 7.39
CA ILE A 7 6.65 6.35 7.13
C ILE A 7 5.23 6.30 6.56
N GLY A 8 4.31 7.01 7.22
CA GLY A 8 2.91 7.11 6.81
C GLY A 8 2.02 6.12 7.57
N LEU A 9 1.33 6.61 8.59
CA LEU A 9 0.46 5.81 9.47
C LEU A 9 -1.02 6.11 9.19
N GLY A 10 -1.37 6.11 7.91
CA GLY A 10 -2.74 6.22 7.45
C GLY A 10 -3.54 4.93 7.65
N LEU A 11 -4.66 4.81 6.93
CA LEU A 11 -5.56 3.64 6.98
C LEU A 11 -4.83 2.32 6.70
N MET A 12 -3.86 2.35 5.77
CA MET A 12 -3.06 1.18 5.41
C MET A 12 -1.87 1.00 6.36
N GLY A 13 -1.05 2.05 6.51
CA GLY A 13 0.25 1.95 7.19
C GLY A 13 0.19 1.58 8.67
N ALA A 14 -0.88 1.94 9.39
CA ALA A 14 -1.03 1.57 10.79
C ALA A 14 -1.17 0.04 10.98
N GLY A 15 -1.93 -0.64 10.13
CA GLY A 15 -2.08 -2.09 10.18
C GLY A 15 -0.79 -2.81 9.77
N MET A 16 -0.15 -2.33 8.69
CA MET A 16 1.09 -2.90 8.15
C MET A 16 2.24 -2.83 9.16
N SER A 17 2.46 -1.66 9.77
CA SER A 17 3.50 -1.48 10.80
C SER A 17 3.25 -2.31 12.06
N LYS A 18 1.99 -2.50 12.47
CA LYS A 18 1.65 -3.44 13.56
C LYS A 18 2.01 -4.89 13.24
N ASN A 19 1.87 -5.32 11.99
CA ASN A 19 2.24 -6.69 11.63
C ASN A 19 3.76 -6.91 11.64
N LEU A 20 4.53 -5.90 11.25
CA LEU A 20 5.98 -5.92 11.38
C LEU A 20 6.42 -6.05 12.85
N LEU A 21 5.79 -5.30 13.76
CA LEU A 21 6.01 -5.45 15.21
C LEU A 21 5.68 -6.86 15.70
N LYS A 22 4.53 -7.41 15.30
CA LYS A 22 4.12 -8.79 15.67
C LYS A 22 5.08 -9.86 15.13
N ALA A 23 5.69 -9.62 13.97
CA ALA A 23 6.72 -10.48 13.38
C ALA A 23 8.10 -10.34 14.08
N GLY A 24 8.21 -9.47 15.09
CA GLY A 24 9.39 -9.31 15.93
C GLY A 24 10.38 -8.25 15.45
N TYR A 25 10.11 -7.55 14.35
CA TYR A 25 11.01 -6.51 13.84
C TYR A 25 11.05 -5.30 14.80
N PRO A 26 12.25 -4.73 15.07
CA PRO A 26 12.35 -3.41 15.68
C PRO A 26 11.82 -2.36 14.69
N VAL A 27 10.75 -1.65 15.05
CA VAL A 27 10.13 -0.64 14.16
C VAL A 27 10.29 0.78 14.70
N THR A 28 10.79 1.68 13.86
CA THR A 28 10.78 3.14 14.08
C THR A 28 9.75 3.77 13.15
N VAL A 29 8.77 4.49 13.68
CA VAL A 29 7.67 5.06 12.90
C VAL A 29 7.74 6.58 12.83
N TRP A 30 7.27 7.12 11.71
CA TRP A 30 6.99 8.54 11.56
C TRP A 30 5.70 8.78 10.79
N ASN A 31 4.97 9.83 11.19
CA ASN A 31 3.84 10.32 10.43
C ASN A 31 3.72 11.85 10.59
N ARG A 32 3.34 12.54 9.51
CA ARG A 32 3.12 14.01 9.51
C ARG A 32 2.18 14.47 10.63
N THR A 33 1.14 13.70 10.93
CA THR A 33 0.27 13.91 12.08
C THR A 33 0.77 13.06 13.25
N ALA A 34 1.40 13.68 14.24
CA ALA A 34 2.11 12.98 15.29
C ALA A 34 1.24 12.02 16.12
N SER A 35 -0.01 12.41 16.41
CA SER A 35 -0.94 11.58 17.19
C SER A 35 -1.24 10.22 16.56
N LYS A 36 -1.01 10.03 15.25
CA LYS A 36 -1.16 8.72 14.60
C LYS A 36 -0.06 7.72 14.99
N MET A 37 1.02 8.18 15.60
CA MET A 37 2.11 7.32 16.07
C MET A 37 1.82 6.69 17.43
N GLU A 38 0.98 7.32 18.27
CA GLU A 38 0.71 6.89 19.64
C GLU A 38 0.31 5.41 19.74
N PRO A 39 -0.63 4.87 18.94
CA PRO A 39 -1.04 3.48 19.06
C PRO A 39 0.04 2.48 18.62
N LEU A 40 1.06 2.93 17.89
CA LEU A 40 2.20 2.12 17.47
C LEU A 40 3.29 2.14 18.52
N VAL A 41 3.51 3.29 19.16
CA VAL A 41 4.42 3.41 20.30
C VAL A 41 3.95 2.55 21.46
N GLU A 42 2.65 2.58 21.77
CA GLU A 42 2.04 1.68 22.76
C GLU A 42 2.22 0.19 22.40
N ALA A 43 2.26 -0.13 21.11
CA ALA A 43 2.51 -1.48 20.61
C ALA A 43 4.00 -1.85 20.53
N GLY A 44 4.92 -0.97 20.94
CA GLY A 44 6.35 -1.23 21.02
C GLY A 44 7.22 -0.60 19.91
N ALA A 45 6.65 0.24 19.03
CA ALA A 45 7.44 1.02 18.08
C ALA A 45 8.18 2.17 18.76
N LYS A 46 9.25 2.66 18.14
CA LYS A 46 9.89 3.93 18.47
C LYS A 46 9.33 5.04 17.59
N ALA A 47 8.99 6.20 18.15
CA ALA A 47 8.63 7.36 17.36
C ALA A 47 9.90 8.12 16.95
N ALA A 48 9.96 8.55 15.68
CA ALA A 48 10.94 9.52 15.19
C ALA A 48 10.28 10.90 15.02
N GLY A 49 11.08 11.96 15.03
CA GLY A 49 10.67 13.34 14.76
C GLY A 49 10.61 13.69 13.27
N SER A 50 11.34 12.98 12.41
CA SER A 50 11.38 13.23 10.95
C SER A 50 11.62 11.97 10.11
N PRO A 51 11.33 11.98 8.80
CA PRO A 51 11.72 10.90 7.88
C PRO A 51 13.24 10.64 7.86
N ARG A 52 14.06 11.70 7.98
CA ARG A 52 15.50 11.60 8.16
C ARG A 52 15.87 10.77 9.38
N GLU A 53 15.28 11.06 10.54
CA GLU A 53 15.55 10.31 11.78
C GLU A 53 15.08 8.85 11.68
N VAL A 54 14.00 8.58 10.95
CA VAL A 54 13.61 7.20 10.61
C VAL A 54 14.75 6.49 9.88
N ALA A 55 15.33 7.11 8.87
CA ALA A 55 16.43 6.52 8.08
C ALA A 55 17.70 6.29 8.90
N GLU A 56 18.09 7.25 9.75
CA GLU A 56 19.26 7.14 10.64
C GLU A 56 19.18 5.91 11.57
N ASN A 57 17.95 5.51 11.94
CA ASN A 57 17.69 4.42 12.87
C ASN A 57 17.28 3.09 12.21
N SER A 58 17.28 2.99 10.88
CA SER A 58 16.73 1.85 10.15
C SER A 58 17.71 1.25 9.15
N ASP A 59 17.58 -0.05 8.87
CA ASP A 59 18.28 -0.75 7.79
C ASP A 59 17.42 -0.79 6.51
N VAL A 60 16.10 -0.86 6.68
CA VAL A 60 15.09 -0.78 5.63
C VAL A 60 14.07 0.29 6.01
N VAL A 61 13.71 1.19 5.10
CA VAL A 61 12.64 2.18 5.30
C VAL A 61 11.48 1.88 4.37
N ILE A 62 10.28 1.78 4.92
CA ILE A 62 9.04 1.53 4.19
C ILE A 62 8.19 2.80 4.19
N GLY A 63 7.75 3.25 3.03
CA GLY A 63 6.82 4.38 2.87
C GLY A 63 5.44 3.91 2.40
N ILE A 64 4.37 4.48 2.96
CA ILE A 64 3.02 4.36 2.40
C ILE A 64 2.22 5.64 2.63
N VAL A 65 2.38 6.58 1.70
CA VAL A 65 1.79 7.93 1.76
C VAL A 65 0.79 8.14 0.61
N THR A 66 0.19 9.33 0.54
CA THR A 66 -1.00 9.56 -0.29
C THR A 66 -0.68 9.53 -1.78
N ASP A 67 0.38 10.20 -2.21
CA ASP A 67 0.64 10.46 -3.62
C ASP A 67 2.10 10.84 -3.92
N SER A 68 2.43 10.99 -5.21
CA SER A 68 3.78 11.26 -5.72
C SER A 68 4.49 12.42 -4.99
N PRO A 69 3.86 13.61 -4.79
CA PRO A 69 4.52 14.70 -4.07
C PRO A 69 4.77 14.39 -2.58
N ASP A 70 3.90 13.60 -1.95
CA ASP A 70 4.14 13.17 -0.56
C ASP A 70 5.35 12.21 -0.50
N VAL A 71 5.51 11.31 -1.48
CA VAL A 71 6.68 10.41 -1.58
C VAL A 71 7.96 11.20 -1.78
N GLU A 72 7.98 12.15 -2.72
CA GLU A 72 9.12 13.03 -2.93
C GLU A 72 9.46 13.82 -1.66
N GLN A 73 8.46 14.37 -0.97
CA GLN A 73 8.68 15.12 0.26
C GLN A 73 9.31 14.27 1.37
N VAL A 74 8.82 13.05 1.61
CA VAL A 74 9.34 12.21 2.69
C VAL A 74 10.64 11.50 2.35
N LEU A 75 10.92 11.25 1.07
CA LEU A 75 12.15 10.58 0.65
C LEU A 75 13.28 11.56 0.33
N LEU A 76 12.96 12.69 -0.31
CA LEU A 76 13.94 13.60 -0.90
C LEU A 76 13.85 15.05 -0.39
N GLY A 77 12.79 15.39 0.37
CA GLY A 77 12.63 16.74 0.92
C GLY A 77 13.71 17.09 1.96
N PRO A 78 13.70 18.32 2.53
CA PRO A 78 14.75 18.81 3.42
C PRO A 78 15.03 17.93 4.65
N ASP A 79 14.00 17.26 5.17
CA ASP A 79 14.09 16.29 6.27
C ASP A 79 13.80 14.85 5.77
N GLY A 80 14.01 14.62 4.48
CA GLY A 80 13.72 13.36 3.81
C GLY A 80 14.67 12.24 4.20
N VAL A 81 14.24 11.01 3.92
CA VAL A 81 15.01 9.77 4.14
C VAL A 81 16.42 9.87 3.55
N ILE A 82 16.60 10.49 2.38
CA ILE A 82 17.90 10.63 1.70
C ILE A 82 18.98 11.29 2.57
N HIS A 83 18.60 12.15 3.52
CA HIS A 83 19.53 12.88 4.38
C HIS A 83 19.96 12.09 5.63
N GLY A 84 19.22 11.04 5.99
CA GLY A 84 19.57 10.11 7.06
C GLY A 84 20.03 8.74 6.57
N ALA A 85 19.98 8.53 5.26
CA ALA A 85 20.33 7.27 4.63
C ALA A 85 21.84 7.01 4.64
N ARG A 86 22.19 5.73 4.66
CA ARG A 86 23.56 5.24 4.48
C ARG A 86 23.63 4.27 3.30
N GLU A 87 24.82 4.11 2.75
CA GLU A 87 25.06 3.14 1.68
C GLU A 87 24.59 1.75 2.10
N GLY A 88 23.92 1.06 1.17
CA GLY A 88 23.34 -0.27 1.39
C GLY A 88 21.99 -0.28 2.11
N MET A 89 21.46 0.88 2.54
CA MET A 89 20.07 0.97 3.02
C MET A 89 19.09 0.64 1.89
N ILE A 90 17.95 0.03 2.23
CA ILE A 90 16.87 -0.26 1.29
C ILE A 90 15.67 0.63 1.58
N CYS A 91 15.13 1.28 0.56
CA CYS A 91 13.87 2.00 0.62
C CYS A 91 12.79 1.19 -0.13
N ILE A 92 11.65 0.96 0.50
CA ILE A 92 10.50 0.27 -0.09
C ILE A 92 9.35 1.27 -0.12
N ASP A 93 8.97 1.76 -1.30
CA ASP A 93 7.78 2.59 -1.43
C ASP A 93 6.56 1.73 -1.78
N MET A 94 5.63 1.62 -0.83
CA MET A 94 4.37 0.88 -0.99
C MET A 94 3.19 1.80 -1.30
N SER A 95 3.46 3.08 -1.55
CA SER A 95 2.47 4.05 -2.02
C SER A 95 2.00 3.68 -3.44
N THR A 96 0.85 4.20 -3.85
CA THR A 96 0.43 4.16 -5.27
C THR A 96 0.75 5.51 -5.88
N ILE A 97 1.74 5.59 -6.78
CA ILE A 97 2.26 6.83 -7.37
C ILE A 97 2.58 6.65 -8.86
N SER A 98 2.99 7.73 -9.52
CA SER A 98 3.46 7.66 -10.90
C SER A 98 4.72 6.78 -11.03
N PRO A 99 4.78 5.84 -11.99
CA PRO A 99 6.01 5.08 -12.25
C PRO A 99 7.17 5.98 -12.70
N ILE A 100 6.88 7.16 -13.26
CA ILE A 100 7.90 8.16 -13.62
C ILE A 100 8.55 8.69 -12.33
N THR A 101 7.74 9.15 -11.38
CA THR A 101 8.25 9.64 -10.08
C THR A 101 9.01 8.55 -9.32
N THR A 102 8.51 7.31 -9.30
CA THR A 102 9.23 6.18 -8.71
C THR A 102 10.65 6.04 -9.27
N ARG A 103 10.80 6.08 -10.60
CA ARG A 103 12.11 5.94 -11.27
C ARG A 103 13.03 7.12 -10.95
N GLU A 104 12.50 8.34 -10.96
CA GLU A 104 13.25 9.56 -10.61
C GLU A 104 13.73 9.55 -9.15
N VAL A 105 12.85 9.16 -8.23
CA VAL A 105 13.19 9.04 -6.80
C VAL A 105 14.25 7.95 -6.60
N SER A 106 14.08 6.79 -7.24
CA SER A 106 15.05 5.70 -7.16
C SER A 106 16.43 6.13 -7.68
N ALA A 107 16.49 6.91 -8.77
CA ALA A 107 17.76 7.40 -9.31
C ALA A 107 18.49 8.31 -8.31
N LYS A 108 17.76 9.24 -7.68
CA LYS A 108 18.32 10.15 -6.66
C LYS A 108 18.78 9.41 -5.41
N LEU A 109 18.05 8.39 -4.98
CA LEU A 109 18.46 7.53 -3.85
C LEU A 109 19.71 6.72 -4.19
N ALA A 110 19.84 6.23 -5.42
CA ALA A 110 21.01 5.48 -5.86
C ALA A 110 22.31 6.31 -5.82
N GLU A 111 22.25 7.62 -6.01
CA GLU A 111 23.41 8.53 -5.83
C GLU A 111 23.99 8.50 -4.40
N LYS A 112 23.21 8.03 -3.41
CA LYS A 112 23.63 7.80 -2.01
C LYS A 112 23.93 6.33 -1.70
N GLY A 113 23.94 5.46 -2.71
CA GLY A 113 24.08 4.02 -2.52
C GLY A 113 22.86 3.37 -1.85
N VAL A 114 21.70 4.03 -1.90
CA VAL A 114 20.43 3.48 -1.39
C VAL A 114 19.74 2.71 -2.49
N LYS A 115 19.32 1.48 -2.19
CA LYS A 115 18.55 0.66 -3.12
C LYS A 115 17.06 0.92 -2.93
N MET A 116 16.27 0.86 -3.99
CA MET A 116 14.82 1.08 -3.91
C MET A 116 14.04 -0.07 -4.53
N LEU A 117 12.91 -0.40 -3.91
CA LEU A 117 11.83 -1.22 -4.47
C LEU A 117 10.55 -0.38 -4.49
N ASP A 118 9.77 -0.42 -5.57
CA ASP A 118 8.38 0.00 -5.53
C ASP A 118 7.49 -1.22 -5.31
N ALA A 119 6.69 -1.20 -4.26
CA ALA A 119 5.91 -2.35 -3.81
C ALA A 119 4.45 -1.97 -3.49
N PRO A 120 3.71 -1.34 -4.42
CA PRO A 120 2.31 -1.00 -4.21
C PRO A 120 1.47 -2.24 -3.87
N VAL A 121 0.35 -2.00 -3.17
CA VAL A 121 -0.43 -3.08 -2.56
C VAL A 121 -1.91 -3.09 -2.98
N SER A 122 -2.54 -4.26 -2.84
CA SER A 122 -3.99 -4.48 -2.97
C SER A 122 -4.51 -5.32 -1.80
N GLY A 123 -5.81 -5.22 -1.48
CA GLY A 123 -6.45 -5.90 -0.34
C GLY A 123 -7.03 -4.97 0.73
N GLY A 124 -6.79 -3.66 0.62
CA GLY A 124 -7.37 -2.62 1.48
C GLY A 124 -7.01 -2.75 2.96
N VAL A 125 -7.74 -2.01 3.81
CA VAL A 125 -7.49 -1.93 5.26
C VAL A 125 -7.58 -3.29 5.94
N ILE A 126 -8.50 -4.16 5.49
CA ILE A 126 -8.65 -5.51 6.01
C ILE A 126 -7.39 -6.32 5.74
N GLY A 127 -6.89 -6.30 4.50
CA GLY A 127 -5.64 -6.97 4.13
C GLY A 127 -4.45 -6.45 4.92
N ALA A 128 -4.36 -5.12 5.09
CA ALA A 128 -3.30 -4.47 5.86
C ALA A 128 -3.30 -4.86 7.34
N ASN A 129 -4.47 -4.95 7.98
CA ASN A 129 -4.58 -5.37 9.38
C ASN A 129 -4.27 -6.85 9.59
N ASN A 130 -4.59 -7.69 8.61
CA ASN A 130 -4.49 -9.14 8.71
C ASN A 130 -3.17 -9.71 8.15
N GLY A 131 -2.30 -8.88 7.55
CA GLY A 131 -1.06 -9.35 6.93
C GLY A 131 -1.32 -10.18 5.67
N THR A 132 -2.35 -9.83 4.90
CA THR A 132 -2.83 -10.62 3.74
C THR A 132 -2.87 -9.81 2.45
N LEU A 133 -2.10 -8.72 2.38
CA LEU A 133 -2.00 -7.90 1.19
C LEU A 133 -1.47 -8.71 -0.01
N SER A 134 -1.90 -8.30 -1.20
CA SER A 134 -1.20 -8.60 -2.45
C SER A 134 -0.19 -7.48 -2.70
N ILE A 135 1.09 -7.83 -2.84
CA ILE A 135 2.21 -6.90 -2.98
C ILE A 135 2.84 -7.09 -4.36
N MET A 136 2.84 -6.03 -5.17
CA MET A 136 3.35 -6.02 -6.55
C MET A 136 4.69 -5.29 -6.55
N VAL A 137 5.80 -6.03 -6.60
CA VAL A 137 7.14 -5.46 -6.38
C VAL A 137 7.88 -5.25 -7.70
N GLY A 138 8.32 -4.03 -7.97
CA GLY A 138 9.29 -3.70 -9.01
C GLY A 138 10.67 -3.39 -8.40
N GLY A 139 11.73 -3.88 -9.03
CA GLY A 139 13.10 -3.58 -8.64
C GLY A 139 14.09 -4.72 -8.89
N ASP A 140 15.22 -4.67 -8.20
CA ASP A 140 16.27 -5.68 -8.29
C ASP A 140 15.87 -6.98 -7.57
N GLU A 141 16.12 -8.13 -8.21
CA GLU A 141 15.76 -9.46 -7.69
C GLU A 141 16.50 -9.80 -6.39
N GLY A 142 17.79 -9.46 -6.28
CA GLY A 142 18.56 -9.71 -5.06
C GLY A 142 18.07 -8.88 -3.87
N VAL A 143 17.64 -7.63 -4.11
CA VAL A 143 17.02 -6.79 -3.08
C VAL A 143 15.64 -7.30 -2.70
N PHE A 144 14.86 -7.77 -3.68
CA PHE A 144 13.58 -8.42 -3.44
C PHE A 144 13.72 -9.64 -2.53
N ASP A 145 14.64 -10.55 -2.84
CA ASP A 145 14.90 -11.74 -2.04
C ASP A 145 15.33 -11.41 -0.61
N GLU A 146 16.18 -10.39 -0.43
CA GLU A 146 16.58 -9.90 0.89
C GLU A 146 15.39 -9.38 1.72
N CYS A 147 14.41 -8.78 1.03
CA CYS A 147 13.23 -8.15 1.64
C CYS A 147 12.00 -9.07 1.69
N LEU A 148 12.05 -10.27 1.12
CA LEU A 148 10.92 -11.21 1.09
C LEU A 148 10.36 -11.51 2.51
N PRO A 149 11.18 -11.77 3.55
CA PRO A 149 10.66 -11.99 4.90
C PRO A 149 9.98 -10.76 5.53
N ILE A 150 10.26 -9.55 5.03
CA ILE A 150 9.59 -8.32 5.46
C ILE A 150 8.22 -8.22 4.77
N PHE A 151 8.16 -8.54 3.47
CA PHE A 151 6.90 -8.59 2.72
C PHE A 151 5.94 -9.66 3.27
N GLU A 152 6.44 -10.84 3.64
CA GLU A 152 5.65 -11.94 4.23
C GLU A 152 4.98 -11.57 5.56
N ALA A 153 5.54 -10.61 6.31
CA ALA A 153 4.91 -10.10 7.52
C ALA A 153 3.65 -9.26 7.23
N MET A 154 3.50 -8.74 6.00
CA MET A 154 2.42 -7.81 5.63
C MET A 154 1.51 -8.35 4.52
N GLY A 155 1.96 -9.34 3.77
CA GLY A 155 1.31 -9.84 2.57
C GLY A 155 1.26 -11.35 2.47
N LYS A 156 0.32 -11.84 1.66
CA LYS A 156 0.14 -13.26 1.35
C LYS A 156 0.49 -13.60 -0.10
N THR A 157 0.20 -12.68 -1.02
CA THR A 157 0.58 -12.80 -2.43
C THR A 157 1.65 -11.78 -2.71
N ILE A 158 2.89 -12.23 -2.93
CA ILE A 158 4.04 -11.36 -3.11
C ILE A 158 4.68 -11.73 -4.44
N THR A 159 4.89 -10.75 -5.32
CA THR A 159 5.33 -11.01 -6.69
C THR A 159 6.32 -9.95 -7.13
N LEU A 160 7.53 -10.36 -7.51
CA LEU A 160 8.45 -9.53 -8.28
C LEU A 160 7.95 -9.50 -9.72
N VAL A 161 7.50 -8.34 -10.18
CA VAL A 161 6.82 -8.17 -11.47
C VAL A 161 7.73 -7.63 -12.57
N GLY A 162 8.91 -7.11 -12.21
CA GLY A 162 9.85 -6.50 -13.14
C GLY A 162 10.81 -5.55 -12.43
N GLY A 163 11.34 -4.60 -13.20
CA GLY A 163 12.27 -3.59 -12.70
C GLY A 163 11.57 -2.43 -11.97
N ILE A 164 12.37 -1.44 -11.57
CA ILE A 164 11.87 -0.28 -10.83
C ILE A 164 10.81 0.50 -11.64
N GLY A 165 9.65 0.72 -11.02
CA GLY A 165 8.45 1.33 -11.59
C GLY A 165 7.45 0.31 -12.15
N ASP A 166 7.83 -0.95 -12.37
CA ASP A 166 6.92 -1.96 -12.93
C ASP A 166 5.87 -2.43 -11.89
N GLY A 167 6.17 -2.29 -10.60
CA GLY A 167 5.20 -2.45 -9.52
C GLY A 167 4.06 -1.42 -9.63
N GLN A 168 4.40 -0.14 -9.82
CA GLN A 168 3.42 0.94 -10.05
C GLN A 168 2.61 0.74 -11.33
N VAL A 169 3.25 0.32 -12.44
CA VAL A 169 2.53 -0.01 -13.68
C VAL A 169 1.53 -1.15 -13.43
N THR A 170 1.97 -2.21 -12.75
CA THR A 170 1.10 -3.34 -12.39
C THR A 170 -0.06 -2.89 -11.48
N LYS A 171 0.22 -1.99 -10.53
CA LYS A 171 -0.83 -1.41 -9.68
C LYS A 171 -1.83 -0.59 -10.48
N ALA A 172 -1.37 0.18 -11.48
CA ALA A 172 -2.26 0.94 -12.36
C ALA A 172 -3.17 -0.01 -13.17
N VAL A 173 -2.62 -1.11 -13.72
CA VAL A 173 -3.42 -2.17 -14.36
C VAL A 173 -4.48 -2.71 -13.40
N ASN A 174 -4.11 -3.04 -12.17
CA ASN A 174 -5.07 -3.47 -11.13
C ASN A 174 -6.16 -2.41 -10.89
N GLN A 175 -5.81 -1.13 -10.80
CA GLN A 175 -6.81 -0.07 -10.54
C GLN A 175 -7.76 0.15 -11.73
N ILE A 176 -7.29 0.01 -12.97
CA ILE A 176 -8.14 0.03 -14.16
C ILE A 176 -9.17 -1.11 -14.09
N LEU A 177 -8.72 -2.33 -13.77
CA LEU A 177 -9.61 -3.49 -13.61
C LEU A 177 -10.63 -3.29 -12.47
N VAL A 178 -10.18 -2.78 -11.32
CA VAL A 178 -11.06 -2.50 -10.18
C VAL A 178 -12.12 -1.44 -10.53
N GLY A 179 -11.70 -0.32 -11.11
CA GLY A 179 -12.61 0.78 -11.45
C GLY A 179 -13.65 0.39 -12.50
N THR A 180 -13.22 -0.25 -13.59
CA THR A 180 -14.13 -0.71 -14.65
C THR A 180 -15.12 -1.77 -14.15
N THR A 181 -14.66 -2.71 -13.32
CA THR A 181 -15.55 -3.70 -12.70
C THR A 181 -16.56 -3.05 -11.76
N MET A 182 -16.14 -2.06 -10.97
CA MET A 182 -17.05 -1.33 -10.07
C MET A 182 -18.17 -0.61 -10.83
N LEU A 183 -17.85 0.02 -11.95
CA LEU A 183 -18.85 0.65 -12.83
C LEU A 183 -19.87 -0.38 -13.32
N GLY A 184 -19.40 -1.53 -13.81
CA GLY A 184 -20.28 -2.63 -14.23
C GLY A 184 -21.18 -3.15 -13.11
N VAL A 185 -20.64 -3.29 -11.89
CA VAL A 185 -21.44 -3.68 -10.70
C VAL A 185 -22.52 -2.64 -10.41
N ALA A 186 -22.18 -1.35 -10.41
CA ALA A 186 -23.15 -0.28 -10.16
C ALA A 186 -24.26 -0.27 -11.22
N GLU A 187 -23.91 -0.36 -12.51
CA GLU A 187 -24.88 -0.41 -13.61
C GLU A 187 -25.80 -1.63 -13.49
N ALA A 188 -25.23 -2.82 -13.23
CA ALA A 188 -25.99 -4.05 -13.09
C ALA A 188 -27.00 -4.00 -11.92
N LEU A 189 -26.58 -3.48 -10.75
CA LEU A 189 -27.47 -3.36 -9.59
C LEU A 189 -28.58 -2.33 -9.83
N VAL A 190 -28.28 -1.20 -10.47
CA VAL A 190 -29.30 -0.20 -10.85
C VAL A 190 -30.26 -0.77 -11.89
N PHE A 191 -29.76 -1.51 -12.88
CA PHE A 191 -30.57 -2.18 -13.89
C PHE A 191 -31.53 -3.19 -13.23
N ALA A 192 -31.02 -4.08 -12.38
CA ALA A 192 -31.83 -5.05 -11.64
C ALA A 192 -32.94 -4.38 -10.83
N LYS A 193 -32.61 -3.30 -10.11
CA LYS A 193 -33.59 -2.51 -9.35
C LYS A 193 -34.67 -1.92 -10.25
N LYS A 194 -34.30 -1.33 -11.40
CA LYS A 194 -35.24 -0.74 -12.36
C LYS A 194 -36.08 -1.76 -13.11
N ALA A 195 -35.55 -2.97 -13.33
CA ALA A 195 -36.26 -4.09 -13.92
C ALA A 195 -37.28 -4.74 -12.95
N GLY A 196 -37.26 -4.35 -11.66
CA GLY A 196 -38.19 -4.84 -10.65
C GLY A 196 -37.88 -6.22 -10.09
N VAL A 197 -36.66 -6.75 -10.32
CA VAL A 197 -36.25 -8.01 -9.71
C VAL A 197 -35.77 -7.80 -8.28
N ASP A 198 -35.81 -8.86 -7.47
CA ASP A 198 -35.19 -8.89 -6.14
C ASP A 198 -33.66 -8.75 -6.30
N VAL A 199 -33.15 -7.58 -5.96
CA VAL A 199 -31.75 -7.22 -6.20
C VAL A 199 -30.80 -8.06 -5.36
N GLU A 200 -31.17 -8.44 -4.13
CA GLU A 200 -30.33 -9.28 -3.27
C GLU A 200 -30.23 -10.70 -3.82
N LYS A 201 -31.35 -11.28 -4.25
CA LYS A 201 -31.34 -12.61 -4.90
C LYS A 201 -30.59 -12.58 -6.23
N CYS A 202 -30.76 -11.52 -7.02
CA CYS A 202 -30.03 -11.33 -8.27
C CYS A 202 -28.51 -11.27 -8.02
N HIS A 203 -28.08 -10.44 -7.07
CA HIS A 203 -26.68 -10.32 -6.65
C HIS A 203 -26.10 -11.67 -6.19
N ALA A 204 -26.83 -12.40 -5.33
CA ALA A 204 -26.40 -13.71 -4.86
C ALA A 204 -26.25 -14.72 -6.00
N ALA A 205 -27.20 -14.74 -6.95
CA ALA A 205 -27.21 -15.68 -8.07
C ALA A 205 -26.02 -15.48 -9.02
N VAL A 206 -25.59 -14.23 -9.25
CA VAL A 206 -24.51 -13.92 -10.21
C VAL A 206 -23.12 -13.87 -9.59
N SER A 207 -23.01 -13.72 -8.26
CA SER A 207 -21.73 -13.57 -7.55
C SER A 207 -20.82 -14.79 -7.62
N GLY A 208 -21.38 -16.01 -7.72
CA GLY A 208 -20.62 -17.26 -7.80
C GLY A 208 -20.31 -17.74 -9.22
N GLY A 209 -20.88 -17.08 -10.25
CA GLY A 209 -20.75 -17.49 -11.65
C GLY A 209 -19.60 -16.81 -12.39
N ALA A 210 -19.63 -16.85 -13.72
CA ALA A 210 -18.61 -16.21 -14.58
C ALA A 210 -18.53 -14.69 -14.43
N ALA A 211 -19.59 -14.04 -13.95
CA ALA A 211 -19.61 -12.61 -13.60
C ALA A 211 -19.01 -12.32 -12.21
N GLY A 212 -18.65 -13.36 -11.46
CA GLY A 212 -18.12 -13.27 -10.11
C GLY A 212 -16.84 -12.45 -10.05
N SER A 213 -16.80 -11.51 -9.11
CA SER A 213 -15.61 -10.72 -8.82
C SER A 213 -15.60 -10.30 -7.35
N TRP A 214 -14.43 -9.90 -6.86
CA TRP A 214 -14.32 -9.32 -5.52
C TRP A 214 -15.17 -8.05 -5.40
N GLN A 215 -15.19 -7.20 -6.44
CA GLN A 215 -15.98 -5.96 -6.44
C GLN A 215 -17.47 -6.25 -6.32
N LEU A 216 -17.98 -7.23 -7.08
CA LEU A 216 -19.38 -7.64 -7.01
C LEU A 216 -19.72 -8.18 -5.62
N THR A 217 -18.93 -9.12 -5.12
CA THR A 217 -19.20 -9.80 -3.84
C THR A 217 -19.13 -8.83 -2.66
N ASN A 218 -18.04 -8.06 -2.56
CA ASN A 218 -17.79 -7.20 -1.42
C ASN A 218 -18.49 -5.85 -1.55
N ASN A 219 -18.20 -5.10 -2.62
CA ASN A 219 -18.72 -3.73 -2.76
C ASN A 219 -20.18 -3.72 -3.20
N GLY A 220 -20.60 -4.62 -4.09
CA GLY A 220 -22.02 -4.80 -4.41
C GLY A 220 -22.84 -5.13 -3.16
N GLY A 221 -22.35 -6.05 -2.31
CA GLY A 221 -22.99 -6.37 -1.04
C GLY A 221 -23.08 -5.18 -0.07
N ARG A 222 -22.06 -4.31 -0.01
CA ARG A 222 -22.09 -3.08 0.81
C ARG A 222 -23.12 -2.08 0.32
N VAL A 223 -23.18 -1.86 -0.99
CA VAL A 223 -24.18 -0.98 -1.62
C VAL A 223 -25.60 -1.43 -1.28
N LEU A 224 -25.87 -2.75 -1.32
CA LEU A 224 -27.18 -3.29 -0.97
C LEU A 224 -27.58 -3.05 0.49
N ARG A 225 -26.61 -3.06 1.40
CA ARG A 225 -26.83 -2.74 2.83
C ARG A 225 -26.86 -1.24 3.12
N GLY A 226 -26.69 -0.38 2.11
CA GLY A 226 -26.59 1.07 2.30
C GLY A 226 -25.29 1.54 2.98
N ASP A 227 -24.28 0.68 3.06
CA ASP A 227 -22.97 1.01 3.64
C ASP A 227 -22.09 1.72 2.60
N MET A 228 -21.94 3.03 2.76
CA MET A 228 -21.17 3.92 1.88
C MET A 228 -19.84 4.37 2.50
N GLU A 229 -19.42 3.79 3.62
CA GLU A 229 -18.16 4.19 4.26
C GLU A 229 -16.97 3.92 3.32
N PRO A 230 -16.06 4.88 3.11
CA PRO A 230 -15.01 4.74 2.12
C PRO A 230 -13.93 3.75 2.58
N GLY A 231 -13.87 2.58 1.94
CA GLY A 231 -12.70 1.69 2.03
C GLY A 231 -11.51 2.20 1.19
N PHE A 232 -11.81 2.99 0.15
CA PHE A 232 -10.88 3.73 -0.70
C PHE A 232 -11.64 4.93 -1.27
N LYS A 233 -11.04 6.13 -1.31
CA LYS A 233 -11.79 7.34 -1.67
C LYS A 233 -11.88 7.48 -3.19
N ILE A 234 -12.97 8.07 -3.68
CA ILE A 234 -13.16 8.34 -5.11
C ILE A 234 -12.01 9.16 -5.70
N LYS A 235 -11.56 10.20 -4.98
CA LYS A 235 -10.41 11.01 -5.40
C LYS A 235 -9.12 10.20 -5.59
N ASP A 236 -8.96 9.08 -4.90
CA ASP A 236 -7.78 8.21 -4.99
C ASP A 236 -7.90 7.23 -6.18
N TYR A 237 -9.10 7.03 -6.74
CA TYR A 237 -9.31 6.33 -8.02
C TYR A 237 -9.07 7.23 -9.23
N LEU A 238 -9.21 8.55 -9.07
CA LEU A 238 -9.17 9.54 -10.15
C LEU A 238 -7.81 10.23 -10.30
N LYS A 239 -6.85 9.92 -9.42
CA LYS A 239 -5.48 10.39 -9.52
C LYS A 239 -4.68 9.53 -10.48
#